data_AF-A0A961UGE8-F1
#
_entry.id   AF-A0A961UGE8-F1
#
_cell.length_a   1.000
_cell.length_b   1.000
_cell.length_c   1.000
_cell.angle_alpha   90.00
_cell.angle_beta   90.00
_cell.angle_gamma   90.00
#
_symmetry.space_group_name_H-M   'P 1'
#
loop_
_entity.id
_entity.type
_entity.pdbx_description
1 polymer ?
#
loop_
_entity_poly.entity_id
_entity_poly.type
_entity_poly.pdbx_seq_one_letter_code
_entity_poly.pdbx_strand_id
1 'polypeptide(L)'
;RGVIFDVDPEFANTEEWWESIPENVRPSKDQPFYHLFAENSENEYIAYVSEQNLLPDESGEPVRHPKVAEVFEAAAAGVYRPRHQVAH
;
A
#
# COMPACT_ATOMS: atom_id res chain seq x y z
N ARG A 1 0.03 9.36 0.33
CA ARG A 1 0.53 8.69 -0.91
C ARG A 1 1.26 7.41 -0.49
N GLY A 2 1.52 6.46 -1.39
CA GLY A 2 2.24 5.24 -1.01
C GLY A 2 2.58 4.33 -2.18
N VAL A 3 3.43 3.34 -1.93
CA VAL A 3 3.82 2.28 -2.88
C VAL A 3 3.25 0.95 -2.39
N ILE A 4 2.52 0.26 -3.27
CA ILE A 4 2.00 -1.08 -3.02
C ILE A 4 3.18 -2.07 -3.04
N PHE A 5 3.30 -2.89 -2.00
CA PHE A 5 4.32 -3.95 -1.93
C PHE A 5 3.76 -5.37 -1.83
N ASP A 6 2.47 -5.52 -1.50
CA ASP A 6 1.80 -6.81 -1.44
C ASP A 6 0.29 -6.66 -1.68
N VAL A 7 -0.37 -7.76 -2.01
CA VAL A 7 -1.81 -7.82 -2.30
C VAL A 7 -2.43 -9.12 -1.80
N ASP A 8 -3.54 -8.99 -1.08
CA ASP A 8 -4.44 -10.10 -0.78
C ASP A 8 -5.57 -10.11 -1.81
N PRO A 9 -5.93 -11.28 -2.40
CA PRO A 9 -7.05 -11.36 -3.35
C PRO A 9 -8.40 -10.93 -2.77
N GLU A 10 -8.58 -11.10 -1.46
CA GLU A 10 -9.77 -10.76 -0.67
C GLU A 10 -9.34 -10.23 0.71
N PHE A 11 -10.29 -9.74 1.50
CA PHE A 11 -10.00 -9.28 2.87
C PHE A 11 -9.33 -10.36 3.73
N ALA A 12 -8.12 -10.07 4.24
CA ALA A 12 -7.30 -11.00 5.03
C ALA A 12 -6.83 -10.42 6.39
N ASN A 13 -7.53 -9.41 6.92
CA ASN A 13 -7.25 -8.84 8.24
C ASN A 13 -8.26 -9.33 9.30
N THR A 14 -8.18 -8.82 10.53
CA THR A 14 -9.03 -9.26 11.63
C THR A 14 -10.47 -8.76 11.49
N GLU A 15 -11.43 -9.54 11.99
CA GLU A 15 -12.83 -9.12 12.03
C GLU A 15 -13.01 -7.87 12.92
N GLU A 16 -12.25 -7.74 13.99
CA GLU A 16 -12.27 -6.54 14.85
C GLU A 16 -11.90 -5.28 14.07
N TRP A 17 -10.86 -5.34 13.24
CA TRP A 17 -10.49 -4.23 12.37
C TRP A 17 -11.63 -3.91 11.40
N TRP A 18 -12.26 -4.93 10.84
CA TRP A 18 -13.40 -4.77 9.93
C TRP A 18 -14.60 -4.09 10.59
N GLU A 19 -14.93 -4.53 11.80
CA GLU A 19 -16.02 -3.98 12.61
C GLU A 19 -15.73 -2.55 13.06
N SER A 20 -14.45 -2.19 13.24
CA SER A 20 -14.04 -0.81 13.57
C SER A 20 -14.34 0.20 12.45
N ILE A 21 -14.53 -0.25 11.21
CA ILE A 21 -14.88 0.62 10.08
C ILE A 21 -16.39 0.91 10.12
N PRO A 22 -16.81 2.19 10.06
CA PRO A 22 -18.21 2.56 10.01
C PRO A 22 -18.94 1.88 8.85
N GLU A 23 -20.11 1.31 9.12
CA GLU A 23 -20.84 0.46 8.15
C GLU A 23 -21.12 1.15 6.82
N ASN A 24 -21.32 2.47 6.83
CA ASN A 24 -21.64 3.26 5.63
C ASN A 24 -20.46 3.49 4.68
N VAL A 25 -19.22 3.21 5.11
CA VAL A 25 -18.00 3.33 4.28
C VAL A 25 -17.20 2.04 4.24
N ARG A 26 -17.76 0.97 4.81
CA ARG A 26 -17.11 -0.34 4.89
C ARG A 26 -16.93 -0.90 3.47
N PRO A 27 -15.73 -1.35 3.09
CA PRO A 27 -15.52 -1.94 1.77
C PRO A 27 -16.27 -3.26 1.60
N SER A 28 -16.36 -3.77 0.37
CA SER A 28 -16.65 -5.20 0.15
C SER A 28 -15.45 -6.05 0.58
N LYS A 29 -15.67 -7.25 1.13
CA LYS A 29 -14.58 -8.23 1.40
C LYS A 29 -14.14 -8.99 0.14
N ASP A 30 -15.05 -9.14 -0.83
CA ASP A 30 -14.83 -9.82 -2.12
C ASP A 30 -14.23 -8.81 -3.13
N GLN A 31 -13.03 -8.31 -2.79
CA GLN A 31 -12.20 -7.46 -3.64
C GLN A 31 -10.75 -7.52 -3.13
N PRO A 32 -9.76 -7.15 -3.95
CA PRO A 32 -8.37 -7.09 -3.50
C PRO A 32 -8.14 -6.05 -2.39
N PHE A 33 -7.27 -6.40 -1.46
CA PHE A 33 -6.73 -5.49 -0.44
C PHE A 33 -5.22 -5.39 -0.60
N TYR A 34 -4.70 -4.17 -0.44
CA TYR A 34 -3.31 -3.86 -0.73
C TYR A 34 -2.57 -3.44 0.53
N HIS A 35 -1.32 -3.88 0.62
CA HIS A 35 -0.36 -3.39 1.61
C HIS A 35 0.53 -2.33 0.99
N LEU A 36 0.60 -1.16 1.63
CA LEU A 36 1.37 -0.02 1.14
C LEU A 36 2.40 0.43 2.16
N PHE A 37 3.58 0.81 1.65
CA PHE A 37 4.44 1.77 2.32
C PHE A 37 3.89 3.17 2.04
N ALA A 38 3.24 3.78 3.03
CA ALA A 38 2.50 5.02 2.90
C ALA A 38 3.17 6.18 3.66
N GLU A 39 2.83 7.40 3.24
CA GLU A 39 3.23 8.64 3.89
C GLU A 39 2.15 9.71 3.80
N ASN A 40 2.14 10.60 4.80
CA ASN A 40 1.43 11.87 4.78
C ASN A 40 2.43 13.03 5.00
N SER A 41 1.96 14.23 5.33
CA SER A 41 2.85 15.39 5.56
C SER A 41 3.71 15.28 6.83
N GLU A 42 3.38 14.35 7.73
CA GLU A 42 3.97 14.28 9.07
C GLU A 42 4.76 13.00 9.32
N ASN A 43 4.29 11.86 8.80
CA ASN A 43 4.81 10.53 9.15
C ASN A 43 4.75 9.53 7.98
N GLU A 44 5.58 8.49 8.10
CA GLU A 44 5.59 7.29 7.26
C GLU A 44 5.03 6.07 8.03
N TYR A 45 4.22 5.24 7.38
CA TYR A 45 3.55 4.09 8.01
C TYR A 45 3.20 2.99 6.99
N ILE A 46 2.82 1.80 7.49
CA ILE A 46 2.27 0.73 6.64
C ILE A 46 0.75 0.83 6.66
N ALA A 47 0.13 0.82 5.48
CA ALA A 47 -1.32 0.86 5.32
C ALA A 47 -1.86 -0.46 4.77
N TYR A 48 -3.08 -0.81 5.19
CA TYR A 48 -3.90 -1.87 4.61
C TYR A 48 -5.20 -1.26 4.08
N VAL A 49 -5.45 -1.36 2.78
CA VAL A 49 -6.53 -0.61 2.12
C VAL A 49 -7.19 -1.41 1.00
N SER A 50 -8.49 -1.23 0.82
CA SER A 50 -9.25 -1.85 -0.26
C SER A 50 -8.99 -1.19 -1.62
N GLU A 51 -9.14 -1.95 -2.71
CA GLU A 51 -8.99 -1.45 -4.08
C GLU A 51 -9.84 -0.20 -4.36
N GLN A 52 -11.11 -0.21 -3.96
CA GLN A 52 -12.05 0.91 -4.14
C GLN A 52 -11.59 2.24 -3.49
N ASN A 53 -10.66 2.18 -2.54
CA ASN A 53 -10.15 3.34 -1.81
C ASN A 53 -8.77 3.80 -2.35
N LEU A 54 -8.26 3.17 -3.40
CA LEU A 54 -7.03 3.57 -4.08
C LEU A 54 -7.31 4.54 -5.21
N LEU A 55 -6.43 5.52 -5.32
CA LEU A 55 -6.36 6.43 -6.46
C LEU A 55 -4.92 6.41 -7.00
N PRO A 56 -4.73 6.44 -8.33
CA PRO A 56 -3.41 6.58 -8.93
C PRO A 56 -2.74 7.86 -8.44
N ASP A 57 -1.44 7.75 -8.20
CA ASP A 57 -0.62 8.91 -7.85
C ASP A 57 0.00 9.51 -9.11
N GLU A 58 -0.35 10.77 -9.40
CA GLU A 58 0.08 11.47 -10.61
C GLU A 58 1.24 12.44 -10.38
N SER A 59 1.78 12.55 -9.16
CA SER A 59 2.82 13.54 -8.86
C SER A 59 4.19 13.19 -9.45
N GLY A 60 4.47 11.89 -9.67
CA GLY A 60 5.78 11.41 -10.12
C GLY A 60 6.91 11.57 -9.09
N GLU A 61 6.59 12.01 -7.87
CA GLU A 61 7.55 12.18 -6.79
C GLU A 61 7.81 10.85 -6.07
N PRO A 62 9.03 10.59 -5.58
CA PRO A 62 9.29 9.40 -4.78
C PRO A 62 8.58 9.46 -3.42
N VAL A 63 8.06 8.32 -2.96
CA VAL A 63 7.65 8.07 -1.58
C VAL A 63 8.89 7.94 -0.69
N ARG A 64 8.87 8.64 0.46
CA ARG A 64 9.96 8.81 1.44
C ARG A 64 10.08 7.65 2.43
N HIS A 65 9.09 6.75 2.49
CA HIS A 65 9.09 5.63 3.43
C HIS A 65 10.38 4.79 3.32
N PRO A 66 11.18 4.61 4.40
CA PRO A 66 12.54 4.07 4.33
C PRO A 66 12.59 2.66 3.74
N LYS A 67 11.62 1.80 4.05
CA LYS A 67 11.50 0.44 3.47
C LYS A 67 11.32 0.41 1.96
N VAL A 68 10.88 1.49 1.33
CA VAL A 68 10.79 1.56 -0.13
C VAL A 68 12.18 1.39 -0.75
N ALA A 69 13.21 1.99 -0.16
CA ALA A 69 14.58 1.86 -0.65
C ALA A 69 15.18 0.46 -0.41
N GLU A 70 14.63 -0.30 0.54
CA GLU A 70 15.04 -1.68 0.87
C GLU A 70 14.40 -2.72 -0.05
N VAL A 71 13.15 -2.51 -0.46
CA VAL A 71 12.36 -3.45 -1.25
C VAL A 71 12.41 -3.11 -2.75
N PHE A 72 12.53 -1.83 -3.08
CA PHE A 72 12.48 -1.35 -4.45
C PHE A 72 13.75 -0.57 -4.84
N GLU A 73 14.03 -0.59 -6.14
CA GLU A 73 14.92 0.34 -6.81
C GLU A 73 14.07 1.44 -7.44
N ALA A 74 14.42 2.70 -7.13
CA ALA A 74 13.81 3.84 -7.79
C ALA A 74 14.28 3.89 -9.26
N ALA A 75 13.33 3.91 -10.18
CA ALA A 75 13.54 4.20 -11.59
C ALA A 75 13.12 5.65 -11.89
N ALA A 76 13.11 6.04 -13.16
CA ALA A 76 12.74 7.39 -13.57
C ALA A 76 11.25 7.68 -13.27
N ALA A 77 10.96 8.93 -12.88
CA ALA A 77 9.60 9.48 -12.76
C ALA A 77 8.65 8.71 -11.83
N GLY A 78 9.09 8.41 -10.59
CA GLY A 78 8.23 7.77 -9.58
C GLY A 78 7.95 6.28 -9.82
N VAL A 79 8.60 5.68 -10.82
CA VAL A 79 8.50 4.24 -11.10
C VAL A 79 9.40 3.47 -10.13
N TYR A 80 8.87 2.38 -9.57
CA TYR A 80 9.61 1.48 -8.70
C TYR A 80 9.77 0.11 -9.36
N ARG A 81 10.95 -0.49 -9.20
CA ARG A 81 11.20 -1.88 -9.60
C ARG A 81 11.51 -2.71 -8.36
N PRO A 82 10.90 -3.89 -8.17
CA PRO A 82 11.28 -4.77 -7.08
C PRO A 82 12.78 -5.07 -7.16
N ARG A 83 13.48 -4.99 -6.04
CA ARG A 83 14.84 -5.54 -5.96
C ARG A 83 14.73 -7.05 -6.11
N HIS A 84 15.54 -7.63 -6.99
CA HIS A 84 15.74 -9.08 -6.97
C HIS A 84 16.38 -9.44 -5.62
N GLN A 85 15.60 -9.98 -4.68
CA GLN A 85 16.19 -10.74 -3.59
C GLN A 85 16.80 -12.00 -4.19
N VAL A 86 18.13 -12.08 -4.22
CA VAL A 86 18.81 -13.37 -4.35
C VAL A 86 18.43 -14.15 -3.09
N ALA A 87 17.47 -15.07 -3.23
CA ALA A 87 17.20 -16.05 -2.19
C ALA A 87 18.50 -16.83 -1.94
N HIS A 88 19.02 -16.77 -0.71
CA HIS A 88 20.13 -17.61 -0.25
C HIS A 88 19.62 -18.97 0.19
#